data_AF-A0A348VEU5-F1
#
_entry.id   AF-A0A348VEU5-F1
#
_cell.length_a   1.000
_cell.length_b   1.000
_cell.length_c   1.000
_cell.angle_alpha   90.00
_cell.angle_beta   90.00
_cell.angle_gamma   90.00
#
_symmetry.space_group_name_H-M   'P 1'
#
loop_
_entity.id
_entity.type
_entity.pdbx_description
1 polymer ?
#
loop_
_entity_poly.entity_id
_entity_poly.type
_entity_poly.pdbx_seq_one_letter_code
_entity_poly.pdbx_strand_id
1 'polypeptide(L)'
;MARKLPMYMAVAEAIAQEMERDNSVFVMGEDIGAYGGIFGATTGLLDKFGPDRVKDTPISESAFIGGALGAASKGMRPIVELMFVDFFGV
;
A
#
# COMPACT_ATOMS: atom_id res chain seq x y z
N MET A 1 -13.31 -10.84 24.87
CA MET A 1 -13.95 -9.93 23.89
C MET A 1 -13.05 -9.82 22.68
N ALA A 2 -13.61 -9.82 21.47
CA ALA A 2 -12.83 -9.53 20.26
C ALA A 2 -12.44 -8.05 20.22
N ARG A 3 -11.26 -7.73 19.68
CA ARG A 3 -10.80 -6.35 19.50
C ARG A 3 -11.68 -5.64 18.46
N LYS A 4 -12.02 -4.36 18.70
CA LYS A 4 -12.75 -3.50 17.76
C LYS A 4 -11.79 -2.49 17.15
N LEU A 5 -11.73 -2.43 15.82
CA LEU A 5 -10.94 -1.48 15.05
C LEU A 5 -11.83 -0.78 14.02
N PRO A 6 -11.57 0.50 13.68
CA PRO A 6 -12.12 1.07 12.46
C PRO A 6 -11.51 0.38 11.23
N MET A 7 -12.24 0.36 10.11
CA MET A 7 -11.86 -0.42 8.92
C MET A 7 -10.46 -0.07 8.40
N TYR A 8 -10.11 1.22 8.32
CA TYR A 8 -8.80 1.65 7.82
C TYR A 8 -7.64 1.11 8.68
N MET A 9 -7.80 1.07 10.01
CA MET A 9 -6.80 0.48 10.91
C MET A 9 -6.70 -1.03 10.74
N ALA A 10 -7.82 -1.71 10.49
CA ALA A 10 -7.81 -3.14 10.21
C ALA A 10 -7.10 -3.46 8.89
N VAL A 11 -7.26 -2.60 7.87
CA VAL A 11 -6.53 -2.71 6.59
C VAL A 11 -5.05 -2.45 6.80
N ALA A 12 -4.67 -1.34 7.45
CA ALA A 12 -3.28 -1.00 7.74
C ALA A 12 -2.59 -2.13 8.53
N GLU A 13 -3.30 -2.70 9.51
CA GLU A 13 -2.78 -3.82 10.28
C GLU A 13 -2.61 -5.09 9.43
N ALA A 14 -3.57 -5.44 8.57
CA ALA A 14 -3.44 -6.60 7.70
C ALA A 14 -2.25 -6.45 6.75
N ILE A 15 -2.06 -5.26 6.18
CA ILE A 15 -0.88 -4.95 5.35
C ILE A 15 0.40 -5.12 6.17
N ALA A 16 0.44 -4.57 7.39
CA ALA A 16 1.61 -4.67 8.26
C ALA A 16 1.97 -6.13 8.60
N GLN A 17 0.98 -6.97 8.89
CA GLN A 17 1.18 -8.39 9.20
C GLN A 17 1.80 -9.14 8.00
N GLU A 18 1.30 -8.89 6.79
CA GLU A 18 1.87 -9.51 5.59
C GLU A 18 3.28 -8.97 5.27
N MET A 19 3.53 -7.68 5.48
CA MET A 19 4.85 -7.07 5.31
C MET A 19 5.90 -7.56 6.31
N GLU A 20 5.49 -7.90 7.54
CA GLU A 20 6.34 -8.56 8.55
C GLU A 20 6.64 -10.00 8.18
N ARG A 21 5.63 -10.72 7.67
CA ARG A 21 5.74 -12.13 7.30
C ARG A 21 6.62 -12.35 6.07
N ASP A 22 6.57 -11.43 5.11
CA ASP A 22 7.21 -11.60 3.81
C ASP A 22 7.89 -10.31 3.34
N ASN A 23 9.22 -10.35 3.25
CA ASN A 23 10.06 -9.22 2.82
C ASN A 23 9.86 -8.83 1.35
N SER A 24 9.19 -9.67 0.55
CA SER A 24 8.83 -9.35 -0.83
C SER A 24 7.56 -8.50 -0.96
N VAL A 25 6.78 -8.35 0.13
CA VAL A 25 5.54 -7.55 0.14
C VAL A 25 5.86 -6.08 0.30
N PHE A 26 5.37 -5.19 -0.53
CA PHE A 26 5.53 -3.75 -0.31
C PHE A 26 4.26 -3.03 -0.74
N VAL A 27 4.04 -1.81 -0.25
CA VAL A 27 2.88 -1.00 -0.62
C VAL A 27 3.30 0.19 -1.49
N MET A 28 2.50 0.50 -2.50
CA MET A 28 2.71 1.64 -3.37
C MET A 28 1.39 2.28 -3.81
N GLY A 29 1.41 3.60 -4.05
CA GLY A 29 0.23 4.37 -4.44
C GLY A 29 0.43 5.86 -4.18
N GLU A 30 -0.62 6.64 -4.41
CA GLU A 30 -0.61 8.09 -4.20
C GLU A 30 -0.88 8.45 -2.74
N ASP A 31 -0.06 9.32 -2.16
CA ASP A 31 -0.17 9.81 -0.77
C ASP A 31 -0.22 8.71 0.30
N ILE A 32 0.32 7.52 0.02
CA ILE A 32 0.33 6.38 0.96
C ILE A 32 1.50 6.39 1.93
N GLY A 33 2.53 7.19 1.68
CA GLY A 33 3.72 7.31 2.50
C GLY A 33 3.51 8.22 3.69
N ALA A 34 4.06 9.44 3.64
CA ALA A 34 4.07 10.35 4.79
C ALA A 34 2.67 10.80 5.21
N TYR A 35 1.71 10.85 4.27
CA TYR A 35 0.32 11.19 4.55
C TYR A 35 -0.47 10.01 5.13
N GLY A 36 -0.05 8.76 4.89
CA GLY A 36 -0.66 7.55 5.45
C GLY A 36 -1.94 7.09 4.74
N GLY A 37 -2.11 7.50 3.48
CA GLY A 37 -3.28 7.25 2.64
C GLY A 37 -4.43 8.19 3.00
N ILE A 38 -5.20 8.61 1.99
CA ILE A 38 -6.27 9.62 2.20
C ILE A 38 -7.37 9.17 3.17
N PHE A 39 -7.55 7.86 3.30
CA PHE A 39 -8.47 7.24 4.26
C PHE A 39 -7.75 6.58 5.46
N GLY A 40 -6.43 6.75 5.59
CA GLY A 40 -5.63 6.19 6.68
C GLY A 40 -5.24 4.72 6.51
N ALA A 41 -5.51 4.09 5.36
CA ALA A 41 -5.31 2.66 5.15
C ALA A 41 -3.83 2.22 5.19
N THR A 42 -2.87 3.14 5.15
CA THR A 42 -1.43 2.88 5.26
C THR A 42 -0.77 3.63 6.42
N THR A 43 -1.56 4.18 7.34
CA THR A 43 -1.07 4.95 8.49
C THR A 43 -0.06 4.14 9.32
N GLY A 44 1.09 4.73 9.59
CA GLY A 44 2.16 4.16 10.40
C GLY A 44 3.03 3.10 9.69
N LEU A 45 2.72 2.73 8.45
CA LEU A 45 3.52 1.76 7.70
C LEU A 45 4.89 2.35 7.32
N LEU A 46 4.95 3.62 6.93
CA LEU A 46 6.21 4.27 6.53
C LEU A 46 7.23 4.27 7.69
N ASP A 47 6.80 4.67 8.88
CA ASP A 47 7.66 4.68 10.07
C ASP A 47 8.17 3.28 10.44
N LYS A 48 7.33 2.25 10.20
CA LYS A 48 7.63 0.87 10.57
C LYS A 48 8.53 0.15 9.56
N PHE A 49 8.31 0.35 8.26
CA PHE A 49 8.96 -0.44 7.20
C PHE A 49 9.90 0.37 6.30
N GLY A 50 9.86 1.70 6.40
CA GLY A 50 10.72 2.61 5.64
C GLY A 50 10.33 2.81 4.17
N PRO A 51 10.97 3.79 3.50
CA PRO A 51 10.64 4.21 2.14
C PRO A 51 10.95 3.15 1.06
N ASP A 52 11.74 2.13 1.39
CA ASP A 52 11.99 1.02 0.49
C ASP A 52 10.79 0.08 0.35
N ARG A 53 9.89 0.07 1.33
CA ARG A 53 8.74 -0.84 1.42
C ARG A 53 7.38 -0.11 1.40
N VAL A 54 7.38 1.21 1.52
CA VAL A 54 6.20 2.08 1.45
C VAL A 54 6.53 3.21 0.46
N LYS A 55 5.93 3.17 -0.73
CA LYS A 55 6.37 3.98 -1.88
C LYS A 55 5.25 4.91 -2.39
N ASP A 56 5.42 6.21 -2.17
CA ASP A 56 4.62 7.21 -2.88
C ASP A 56 4.92 7.18 -4.38
N THR A 57 3.87 7.34 -5.19
CA THR A 57 3.95 7.34 -6.65
C THR A 57 3.52 8.69 -7.23
N PRO A 58 3.99 9.05 -8.45
CA PRO A 58 3.35 10.12 -9.21
C PRO A 58 1.87 9.81 -9.49
N ILE A 59 1.08 10.84 -9.81
CA ILE A 59 -0.32 10.71 -10.25
C ILE A 59 -0.34 10.13 -11.67
N SER A 60 -0.28 8.81 -11.74
CA SER A 60 -0.32 8.03 -12.98
C SER A 60 -0.62 6.57 -12.66
N GLU A 61 -1.89 6.26 -12.67
CA GLU A 61 -2.52 4.99 -12.31
C GLU A 61 -1.97 3.85 -13.16
N SER A 62 -2.00 4.03 -14.47
CA SER A 62 -1.39 3.11 -15.43
C SER A 62 0.10 2.84 -15.16
N ALA A 63 0.87 3.85 -14.72
CA ALA A 63 2.29 3.68 -14.46
C ALA A 63 2.56 2.87 -13.19
N PHE A 64 1.91 3.18 -12.06
CA PHE A 64 2.18 2.45 -10.83
C PHE A 64 1.53 1.07 -10.80
N ILE A 65 0.36 0.88 -11.44
CA ILE A 65 -0.24 -0.45 -11.62
C ILE A 65 0.62 -1.31 -12.55
N GLY A 66 1.10 -0.74 -13.67
CA GLY A 66 2.04 -1.41 -14.56
C GLY A 66 3.37 -1.76 -13.90
N GLY A 67 3.90 -0.85 -13.07
CA GLY A 67 5.09 -1.08 -12.26
C GLY A 67 4.90 -2.23 -11.26
N ALA A 68 3.75 -2.29 -10.59
CA ALA A 68 3.40 -3.39 -9.71
C ALA A 68 3.30 -4.72 -10.46
N LEU A 69 2.69 -4.75 -11.66
CA LEU A 69 2.67 -5.94 -12.52
C LEU A 69 4.10 -6.43 -12.84
N GLY A 70 5.00 -5.51 -13.20
CA GLY A 70 6.41 -5.83 -13.44
C GLY A 70 7.10 -6.39 -12.20
N ALA A 71 6.92 -5.76 -11.04
CA ALA A 71 7.48 -6.22 -9.76
C ALA A 71 6.95 -7.62 -9.38
N ALA A 72 5.65 -7.84 -9.52
CA ALA A 72 5.02 -9.13 -9.28
C ALA A 72 5.58 -10.22 -10.20
N SER A 73 5.77 -9.91 -11.48
CA SER A 73 6.40 -10.82 -12.45
C SER A 73 7.84 -11.19 -12.10
N LYS A 74 8.51 -10.39 -11.26
CA LYS A 74 9.87 -10.65 -10.76
C LYS A 74 9.89 -11.29 -9.37
N GLY A 75 8.75 -11.71 -8.85
CA GLY A 75 8.62 -12.43 -7.57
C GLY A 75 8.37 -11.53 -6.36
N MET A 76 8.16 -10.22 -6.54
CA MET A 76 7.70 -9.34 -5.48
C MET A 76 6.19 -9.49 -5.25
N ARG A 77 5.68 -8.96 -4.14
CA ARG A 77 4.26 -9.04 -3.77
C ARG A 77 3.68 -7.65 -3.49
N PRO A 78 3.54 -6.79 -4.52
CA PRO A 78 3.05 -5.44 -4.33
C PRO A 78 1.59 -5.43 -3.88
N ILE A 79 1.28 -4.55 -2.92
CA ILE A 79 -0.05 -4.10 -2.57
C ILE A 79 -0.18 -2.70 -3.16
N VAL A 80 -1.14 -2.50 -4.06
CA VAL A 80 -1.29 -1.22 -4.77
C VAL A 80 -2.56 -0.52 -4.29
N GLU A 81 -2.42 0.72 -3.85
CA GLU A 81 -3.55 1.58 -3.53
C GLU A 81 -3.90 2.44 -4.74
N LEU A 82 -5.15 2.33 -5.18
CA LEU A 82 -5.78 3.29 -6.09
C LEU A 82 -6.69 4.16 -5.24
N MET A 83 -6.44 5.47 -5.23
CA MET A 83 -7.08 6.41 -4.28
C MET A 83 -8.62 6.33 -4.32
N PHE A 84 -9.18 6.35 -5.53
CA PHE A 84 -10.60 6.15 -5.79
C PHE A 84 -10.78 5.21 -6.98
N VAL A 85 -11.77 4.32 -6.90
CA VAL A 85 -12.05 3.36 -7.98
C VAL A 85 -12.41 4.04 -9.30
N ASP A 86 -12.92 5.27 -9.25
CA ASP A 86 -13.24 6.12 -10.40
C ASP A 86 -12.02 6.38 -11.32
N PHE A 87 -10.80 6.21 -10.80
CA PHE A 87 -9.55 6.37 -11.54
C PHE A 87 -9.02 5.08 -12.19
N PHE A 88 -9.76 3.97 -12.16
CA PHE A 88 -9.27 2.68 -12.70
C PHE A 88 -9.07 2.66 -14.23
N GLY A 89 -9.60 3.66 -14.96
CA GLY A 89 -9.62 3.69 -16.43
C GLY A 89 -8.68 4.69 -17.10
N VAL A 90 -7.76 5.32 -16.36
CA VAL A 90 -6.86 6.38 -16.90
C VAL A 90 -5.44 5.92 -17.20
#